data_AF-A0A6I9WZU6-F1
#
_entry.id   AF-A0A6I9WZU6-F1
#
_cell.length_a   1.000
_cell.length_b   1.000
_cell.length_c   1.000
_cell.angle_alpha   90.00
_cell.angle_beta   90.00
_cell.angle_gamma   90.00
#
_symmetry.space_group_name_H-M   'P 1'
#
loop_
_entity.id
_entity.type
_entity.pdbx_description
1 polymer ?
#
loop_
_entity_poly.entity_id
_entity_poly.type
_entity_poly.pdbx_seq_one_letter_code
_entity_poly.pdbx_strand_id
1 'polypeptide(L)'
;MSSLAEAVASRGQSEVALGVRPLLTRFCSLVLLWSLSWLSPRTNARSSHQAHQNIQLTLQTLKDHGFLVNLKNSHLQPTTRLTHLEADTSLEQVFLSLERQVSIHDLISFIRNQQTVPLIQLSQPLGKMVSAFHIVPWSRFHSGQLQWLLLPYQKANCSCSTNRIRLTSEVRRSLCWWLSPAVTQGSLFREPPCITLTTEASLQGWGAHILSHMAQGLWSCSDQRNSINWLELKAVFLALLQFHSLVANAHVLVLTATKAHINRQGETKSRRLMTLYLQLISWAETHLLSLRAKHISGVQNIQADGLSHMHIDPAEWSLHRRIFQQLTVRFGLPVLDLFASQDNTQLPRYFTRYATPGVEGTDALRSEWPLGLLYAFPPTPLIQRVVQKLLN
;
A
#
# COMPACT_ATOMS: atom_id res chain seq x y z
N MET A 1 35.62 12.84 -23.21
CA MET A 1 35.73 14.28 -22.91
C MET A 1 34.38 14.94 -23.15
N SER A 2 33.46 14.79 -22.19
CA SER A 2 32.04 15.14 -22.33
C SER A 2 31.65 16.16 -21.26
N SER A 3 31.78 17.43 -21.60
CA SER A 3 31.15 18.53 -20.86
C SER A 3 29.71 18.66 -21.33
N LEU A 4 28.76 18.16 -20.52
CA LEU A 4 27.33 18.52 -20.56
C LEU A 4 26.72 18.13 -19.21
N ALA A 5 27.37 18.59 -18.15
CA ALA A 5 26.93 18.52 -16.77
C ALA A 5 27.15 19.92 -16.18
N GLU A 6 26.17 20.81 -16.35
CA GLU A 6 25.98 22.04 -15.56
C GLU A 6 24.82 22.84 -16.17
N ALA A 7 23.64 22.76 -15.55
CA ALA A 7 22.65 23.86 -15.46
C ALA A 7 21.32 23.36 -14.85
N VAL A 8 21.34 23.10 -13.54
CA VAL A 8 20.16 23.24 -12.68
C VAL A 8 20.58 24.12 -11.52
N ALA A 9 20.29 25.42 -11.60
CA ALA A 9 20.11 26.31 -10.45
C ALA A 9 19.89 27.76 -10.92
N SER A 10 18.64 28.24 -10.89
CA SER A 10 18.30 29.51 -10.21
C SER A 10 16.85 29.91 -10.46
N ARG A 11 16.20 30.36 -9.37
CA ARG A 11 14.88 31.00 -9.24
C ARG A 11 13.67 30.05 -9.31
N GLY A 12 12.77 29.97 -8.33
CA GLY A 12 12.52 30.80 -7.15
C GLY A 12 11.02 31.03 -6.98
N GLN A 13 10.39 30.22 -6.13
CA GLN A 13 9.16 30.44 -5.35
C GLN A 13 7.79 30.75 -6.00
N SER A 14 6.82 30.03 -5.43
CA SER A 14 5.37 30.29 -5.33
C SER A 14 4.48 29.78 -6.47
N GLU A 15 3.84 28.62 -6.26
CA GLU A 15 2.48 28.40 -6.77
C GLU A 15 1.73 27.32 -5.98
N VAL A 16 0.60 27.75 -5.44
CA VAL A 16 -0.45 26.99 -4.77
C VAL A 16 -1.28 26.27 -5.84
N ALA A 17 -1.68 25.03 -5.53
CA ALA A 17 -2.77 24.28 -6.17
C ALA A 17 -2.68 24.06 -7.70
N LEU A 18 -2.42 22.82 -8.10
CA LEU A 18 -3.20 22.05 -9.08
C LEU A 18 -2.39 20.81 -9.49
N GLY A 19 -2.84 19.66 -9.01
CA GLY A 19 -2.38 18.38 -9.52
C GLY A 19 -2.91 18.17 -10.95
N VAL A 20 -2.11 17.45 -11.74
CA VAL A 20 -2.34 16.96 -13.12
C VAL A 20 -1.75 17.83 -14.23
N ARG A 21 -0.46 17.60 -14.53
CA ARG A 21 0.30 17.65 -15.82
C ARG A 21 1.75 18.08 -15.55
N PRO A 22 2.79 17.45 -16.18
CA PRO A 22 3.07 17.72 -17.60
C PRO A 22 3.62 16.51 -18.39
N LEU A 23 2.94 16.15 -19.49
CA LEU A 23 3.52 15.40 -20.62
C LEU A 23 2.85 15.88 -21.92
N LEU A 24 2.76 17.20 -22.09
CA LEU A 24 2.34 17.85 -23.32
C LEU A 24 3.39 18.88 -23.72
N THR A 25 4.53 18.38 -24.19
CA THR A 25 5.40 19.21 -25.00
C THR A 25 6.08 18.34 -26.06
N ARG A 26 5.65 18.59 -27.32
CA ARG A 26 6.23 18.19 -28.61
C ARG A 26 5.91 16.76 -29.10
N PHE A 27 5.33 16.73 -30.31
CA PHE A 27 4.69 15.60 -31.02
C PHE A 27 3.26 15.23 -30.57
N CYS A 28 2.30 16.13 -30.84
CA CYS A 28 0.88 15.76 -30.88
C CYS A 28 0.56 15.00 -32.18
N SER A 29 1.00 13.74 -32.26
CA SER A 29 0.29 12.74 -33.05
C SER A 29 -0.95 12.37 -32.23
N LEU A 30 -2.05 13.09 -32.42
CA LEU A 30 -3.29 12.86 -31.71
C LEU A 30 -3.86 11.49 -32.15
N VAL A 31 -3.51 10.41 -31.45
CA VAL A 31 -4.27 9.16 -31.46
C VAL A 31 -5.44 9.36 -30.49
N LEU A 32 -6.34 10.27 -30.85
CA LEU A 32 -7.52 10.60 -30.06
C LEU A 32 -8.72 10.69 -30.99
N LEU A 33 -9.31 9.52 -31.25
CA LEU A 33 -10.69 9.41 -31.76
C LEU A 33 -11.57 8.55 -30.85
N TRP A 34 -11.16 8.33 -29.59
CA TRP A 34 -11.79 7.30 -28.75
C TRP A 34 -12.22 7.73 -27.33
N SER A 35 -12.10 9.01 -26.94
CA SER A 35 -12.49 9.42 -25.57
C SER A 35 -13.80 10.18 -25.42
N LEU A 36 -14.41 10.71 -26.50
CA LEU A 36 -15.57 11.61 -26.35
C LEU A 36 -16.93 11.03 -26.75
N SER A 37 -16.99 9.87 -27.41
CA SER A 37 -18.27 9.32 -27.90
C SER A 37 -18.74 8.04 -27.21
N TRP A 38 -17.90 7.33 -26.45
CA TRP A 38 -18.30 6.01 -25.88
C TRP A 38 -17.86 5.73 -24.44
N LEU A 39 -17.08 6.63 -23.82
CA LEU A 39 -16.55 6.44 -22.46
C LEU A 39 -17.14 7.41 -21.42
N SER A 40 -17.94 8.39 -21.86
CA SER A 40 -18.74 9.24 -20.97
C SER A 40 -20.19 8.73 -20.94
N PRO A 41 -20.82 8.56 -19.76
CA PRO A 41 -22.23 8.16 -19.64
C PRO A 41 -23.22 9.06 -20.40
N ARG A 42 -22.79 10.27 -20.80
CA ARG A 42 -23.61 11.24 -21.55
C ARG A 42 -23.51 11.12 -23.08
N THR A 43 -22.61 10.29 -23.62
CA THR A 43 -22.32 10.28 -25.07
C THR A 43 -22.47 8.92 -25.76
N ASN A 44 -22.72 7.83 -25.03
CA ASN A 44 -22.87 6.50 -25.64
C ASN A 44 -23.90 6.51 -26.78
N ALA A 45 -23.43 6.25 -28.00
CA ALA A 45 -24.32 6.05 -29.14
C ALA A 45 -25.12 4.77 -28.91
N ARG A 46 -26.44 4.87 -28.84
CA ARG A 46 -27.33 3.72 -28.60
C ARG A 46 -27.61 2.90 -29.86
N SER A 47 -27.10 3.37 -31.01
CA SER A 47 -27.25 2.71 -32.31
C SER A 47 -26.02 2.91 -33.18
N SER A 48 -25.79 2.00 -34.13
CA SER A 48 -24.73 2.14 -35.14
C SER A 48 -24.88 3.44 -35.94
N HIS A 49 -26.11 3.91 -36.18
CA HIS A 49 -26.35 5.17 -36.88
C HIS A 49 -25.85 6.38 -36.10
N GLN A 50 -26.16 6.45 -34.79
CA GLN A 50 -25.69 7.52 -33.92
C GLN A 50 -24.16 7.49 -33.77
N ALA A 51 -23.54 6.31 -33.80
CA ALA A 51 -22.10 6.15 -33.76
C ALA A 51 -21.42 6.78 -34.99
N HIS A 52 -21.95 6.52 -36.18
CA HIS A 52 -21.45 7.11 -37.42
C HIS A 52 -21.59 8.64 -37.42
N GLN A 53 -22.73 9.17 -36.96
CA GLN A 53 -22.94 10.62 -36.83
C GLN A 53 -21.92 11.25 -35.87
N ASN A 54 -21.70 10.64 -34.70
CA ASN A 54 -20.72 11.12 -33.73
C ASN A 54 -19.28 11.09 -34.28
N ILE A 55 -18.92 10.04 -35.03
CA ILE A 55 -17.61 9.93 -35.69
C ILE A 55 -17.44 11.04 -36.72
N GLN A 56 -18.44 11.27 -37.58
CA GLN A 56 -18.41 12.33 -38.58
C GLN A 56 -18.27 13.72 -37.95
N LEU A 57 -19.06 14.01 -36.91
CA LEU A 57 -18.98 15.27 -36.17
C LEU A 57 -17.60 15.47 -35.53
N THR A 58 -17.04 14.40 -34.94
CA THR A 58 -15.71 14.46 -34.30
C THR A 58 -14.62 14.69 -35.33
N LEU A 59 -14.67 14.00 -36.48
CA LEU A 59 -13.72 14.20 -37.58
C LEU A 59 -13.79 15.62 -38.14
N GLN A 60 -15.00 16.16 -38.30
CA GLN A 60 -15.19 17.53 -38.77
C GLN A 60 -14.62 18.53 -37.76
N THR A 61 -14.98 18.39 -36.48
CA THR A 61 -14.49 19.26 -35.41
C THR A 61 -12.96 19.23 -35.34
N LEU A 62 -12.33 18.06 -35.42
CA LEU A 62 -10.87 17.94 -35.41
C LEU A 62 -10.22 18.62 -36.61
N LYS A 63 -10.80 18.47 -37.82
CA LYS A 63 -10.32 19.17 -39.02
C LYS A 63 -10.48 20.69 -38.91
N ASP A 64 -11.62 21.15 -38.40
CA ASP A 64 -11.92 22.57 -38.22
C ASP A 64 -10.93 23.23 -37.24
N HIS A 65 -10.42 22.47 -36.26
CA HIS A 65 -9.37 22.92 -35.33
C HIS A 65 -7.93 22.68 -35.83
N GLY A 66 -7.76 22.27 -37.10
CA GLY A 66 -6.45 22.10 -37.73
C GLY A 66 -5.71 20.81 -37.39
N PHE A 67 -6.38 19.80 -36.81
CA PHE A 67 -5.76 18.51 -36.54
C PHE A 67 -5.74 17.62 -37.79
N LEU A 68 -4.59 16.97 -38.03
CA LEU A 68 -4.45 15.94 -39.05
C LEU A 68 -4.76 14.56 -38.44
N VAL A 69 -5.85 13.96 -38.89
CA VAL A 69 -6.27 12.62 -38.43
C VAL A 69 -5.54 11.55 -39.22
N ASN A 70 -4.84 10.65 -38.52
CA ASN A 70 -4.21 9.48 -39.14
C ASN A 70 -5.26 8.38 -39.40
N LEU A 71 -5.79 8.35 -40.63
CA LEU A 71 -6.80 7.37 -41.05
C LEU A 71 -6.29 5.93 -41.06
N LYS A 72 -4.98 5.69 -41.25
CA LYS A 72 -4.41 4.33 -41.26
C LYS A 72 -4.44 3.67 -39.89
N ASN A 73 -4.30 4.46 -38.82
CA ASN A 73 -4.34 3.98 -37.45
C ASN A 73 -5.72 4.16 -36.79
N SER A 74 -6.69 4.67 -37.53
CA SER A 74 -8.04 4.96 -37.02
C SER A 74 -9.05 3.91 -37.48
N HIS A 75 -9.84 3.40 -36.54
CA HIS A 75 -10.99 2.55 -36.83
C HIS A 75 -12.25 3.42 -36.88
N LEU A 76 -12.81 3.60 -38.08
CA LEU A 76 -13.96 4.47 -38.34
C LEU A 76 -15.30 3.73 -38.46
N GLN A 77 -15.25 2.39 -38.49
CA GLN A 77 -16.46 1.58 -38.44
C GLN A 77 -16.78 1.25 -36.98
N PRO A 78 -18.04 1.41 -36.54
CA PRO A 78 -18.44 1.01 -35.20
C PRO A 78 -18.28 -0.50 -35.02
N THR A 79 -17.39 -0.89 -34.11
CA THR A 79 -17.15 -2.29 -33.74
C THR A 79 -17.16 -2.42 -32.23
N THR A 80 -17.60 -3.59 -31.74
CA THR A 80 -17.59 -3.91 -30.31
C THR A 80 -16.23 -4.43 -29.83
N ARG A 81 -15.40 -4.92 -30.76
CA ARG A 81 -14.05 -5.46 -30.50
C ARG A 81 -12.99 -4.63 -31.20
N LEU A 82 -12.00 -4.20 -30.43
CA LEU A 82 -10.85 -3.43 -30.88
C LEU A 82 -9.59 -4.27 -30.68
N THR A 83 -9.10 -4.84 -31.77
CA THR A 83 -7.91 -5.71 -31.75
C THR A 83 -6.64 -4.96 -31.32
N HIS A 84 -6.47 -3.69 -31.70
CA HIS A 84 -5.30 -2.88 -31.34
C HIS A 84 -5.29 -2.40 -29.89
N LEU A 85 -6.47 -2.18 -29.30
CA LEU A 85 -6.62 -1.80 -27.90
C LEU A 85 -6.88 -3.03 -27.02
N GLU A 86 -6.89 -4.21 -27.63
CA GLU A 86 -7.15 -5.50 -26.99
C GLU A 86 -8.43 -5.46 -26.15
N ALA A 87 -9.47 -4.80 -26.66
CA ALA A 87 -10.61 -4.31 -25.90
C ALA A 87 -11.93 -4.86 -26.45
N ASP A 88 -12.77 -5.46 -25.61
CA ASP A 88 -14.14 -5.86 -25.94
C ASP A 88 -15.15 -5.01 -25.15
N THR A 89 -15.72 -4.04 -25.85
CA THR A 89 -16.71 -3.11 -25.29
C THR A 89 -18.03 -3.77 -24.92
N SER A 90 -18.35 -4.94 -25.47
CA SER A 90 -19.57 -5.68 -25.12
C SER A 90 -19.47 -6.35 -23.75
N LEU A 91 -18.27 -6.80 -23.39
CA LEU A 91 -17.96 -7.39 -22.09
C LEU A 91 -17.45 -6.37 -21.08
N GLU A 92 -17.28 -5.11 -21.50
CA GLU A 92 -16.56 -4.06 -20.77
C GLU A 92 -15.17 -4.53 -20.27
N GLN A 93 -14.44 -5.33 -21.06
CA GLN A 93 -13.15 -5.92 -20.68
C GLN A 93 -12.00 -5.64 -21.67
N VAL A 94 -10.79 -5.52 -21.14
CA VAL A 94 -9.51 -5.54 -21.85
C VAL A 94 -8.88 -6.92 -21.69
N PHE A 95 -8.38 -7.48 -22.77
CA PHE A 95 -7.68 -8.75 -22.83
C PHE A 95 -6.25 -8.51 -23.28
N LEU A 96 -5.36 -9.48 -23.07
CA LEU A 96 -4.05 -9.45 -23.72
C LEU A 96 -4.22 -9.99 -25.14
N SER A 97 -3.61 -9.39 -26.18
CA SER A 97 -3.71 -9.95 -27.54
C SER A 97 -3.11 -11.34 -27.62
N LEU A 98 -3.67 -12.17 -28.51
CA LEU A 98 -3.18 -13.54 -28.74
C LEU A 98 -1.69 -13.56 -29.12
N GLU A 99 -1.24 -12.60 -29.93
CA GLU A 99 0.17 -12.47 -30.32
C GLU A 99 1.07 -12.27 -29.09
N ARG A 100 0.70 -11.36 -28.18
CA ARG A 100 1.46 -11.11 -26.94
C ARG A 100 1.39 -12.30 -25.99
N GLN A 101 0.23 -12.96 -25.87
CA GLN A 101 0.07 -14.17 -25.06
C GLN A 101 1.02 -15.28 -25.53
N VAL A 102 1.00 -15.62 -26.83
CA VAL A 102 1.89 -16.63 -27.43
C VAL A 102 3.36 -16.22 -27.23
N SER A 103 3.68 -14.96 -27.48
CA SER A 103 5.05 -14.47 -27.34
C SER A 103 5.60 -14.52 -25.90
N ILE A 104 4.75 -14.31 -24.89
CA ILE A 104 5.11 -14.49 -23.48
C ILE A 104 5.25 -15.99 -23.18
N HIS A 105 4.27 -16.79 -23.61
CA HIS A 105 4.24 -18.23 -23.40
C HIS A 105 5.50 -18.93 -23.94
N ASP A 106 5.91 -18.63 -25.16
CA ASP A 106 7.06 -19.23 -25.82
C ASP A 106 8.38 -18.89 -25.12
N LEU A 107 8.57 -17.61 -24.76
CA LEU A 107 9.74 -17.17 -24.01
C LEU A 107 9.84 -17.87 -22.66
N ILE A 108 8.73 -17.94 -21.93
CA ILE A 108 8.71 -18.58 -20.60
C ILE A 108 8.95 -20.09 -20.72
N SER A 109 8.31 -20.75 -21.68
CA SER A 109 8.46 -22.20 -21.91
C SER A 109 9.91 -22.55 -22.24
N PHE A 110 10.56 -21.75 -23.09
CA PHE A 110 11.98 -21.89 -23.39
C PHE A 110 12.86 -21.73 -22.15
N ILE A 111 12.63 -20.70 -21.33
CA ILE A 111 13.40 -20.41 -20.11
C ILE A 111 13.24 -21.50 -19.05
N ARG A 112 12.03 -22.04 -18.88
CA ARG A 112 11.74 -23.06 -17.86
C ARG A 112 12.49 -24.37 -18.10
N ASN A 113 12.71 -24.74 -19.36
CA ASN A 113 13.41 -25.95 -19.76
C ASN A 113 14.92 -25.89 -19.50
N GLN A 114 15.46 -24.71 -19.16
CA GLN A 114 16.88 -24.54 -18.88
C GLN A 114 17.16 -24.50 -17.38
N GLN A 115 18.28 -25.09 -16.96
CA GLN A 115 18.73 -25.04 -15.56
C GLN A 115 19.40 -23.71 -15.20
N THR A 116 20.14 -23.14 -16.14
CA THR A 116 20.75 -21.81 -16.08
C THR A 116 20.31 -21.01 -17.30
N VAL A 117 20.13 -19.71 -17.19
CA VAL A 117 19.64 -18.86 -18.30
C VAL A 117 20.47 -17.58 -18.37
N PRO A 118 20.89 -17.11 -19.56
CA PRO A 118 21.51 -15.81 -19.73
C PRO A 118 20.62 -14.68 -19.20
N LEU A 119 21.18 -13.72 -18.47
CA LEU A 119 20.43 -12.60 -17.90
C LEU A 119 19.62 -11.84 -18.95
N ILE A 120 20.18 -11.60 -20.14
CA ILE A 120 19.48 -10.94 -21.24
C ILE A 120 18.18 -11.64 -21.66
N GLN A 121 18.14 -12.97 -21.59
CA GLN A 121 16.94 -13.76 -21.92
C GLN A 121 15.86 -13.67 -20.83
N LEU A 122 16.21 -13.25 -19.60
CA LEU A 122 15.26 -12.99 -18.52
C LEU A 122 14.69 -11.57 -18.59
N SER A 123 15.45 -10.61 -19.12
CA SER A 123 15.00 -9.22 -19.29
C SER A 123 13.88 -9.09 -20.33
N GLN A 124 13.93 -9.87 -21.41
CA GLN A 124 12.92 -9.85 -22.48
C GLN A 124 11.49 -10.22 -22.01
N PRO A 125 11.26 -11.39 -21.37
CA PRO A 125 9.92 -11.74 -20.87
C PRO A 125 9.47 -10.77 -19.78
N LEU A 126 10.38 -10.28 -18.91
CA LEU A 126 10.00 -9.28 -17.91
C LEU A 126 9.44 -8.01 -18.55
N GLY A 127 10.08 -7.49 -19.61
CA GLY A 127 9.55 -6.32 -20.34
C GLY A 127 8.15 -6.56 -20.91
N LYS A 128 7.91 -7.74 -21.48
CA LYS A 128 6.58 -8.12 -21.99
C LYS A 128 5.56 -8.25 -20.87
N MET A 129 5.90 -8.88 -19.75
CA MET A 129 5.05 -8.97 -18.58
C MET A 129 4.67 -7.58 -18.03
N VAL A 130 5.65 -6.68 -17.90
CA VAL A 130 5.43 -5.31 -17.40
C VAL A 130 4.43 -4.55 -18.27
N SER A 131 4.51 -4.71 -19.60
CA SER A 131 3.54 -4.11 -20.51
C SER A 131 2.12 -4.68 -20.35
N ALA A 132 1.94 -5.83 -19.71
CA ALA A 132 0.64 -6.47 -19.48
C ALA A 132 0.04 -6.18 -18.08
N PHE A 133 0.74 -5.42 -17.23
CA PHE A 133 0.32 -5.20 -15.83
C PHE A 133 -1.03 -4.52 -15.64
N HIS A 134 -1.45 -3.70 -16.59
CA HIS A 134 -2.73 -3.01 -16.55
C HIS A 134 -3.88 -3.84 -17.10
N ILE A 135 -3.56 -4.96 -17.77
CA ILE A 135 -4.52 -5.81 -18.48
C ILE A 135 -4.78 -7.10 -17.70
N VAL A 136 -3.72 -7.72 -17.16
CA VAL A 136 -3.79 -9.02 -16.52
C VAL A 136 -3.84 -8.82 -15.00
N PRO A 137 -4.94 -9.19 -14.32
CA PRO A 137 -5.03 -9.11 -12.87
C PRO A 137 -3.91 -9.92 -12.19
N TRP A 138 -3.43 -9.46 -11.04
CA TRP A 138 -2.36 -10.11 -10.24
C TRP A 138 -1.00 -10.29 -10.95
N SER A 139 -0.87 -9.94 -12.23
CA SER A 139 0.33 -10.14 -13.04
C SER A 139 1.60 -9.54 -12.46
N ARG A 140 1.51 -8.30 -11.98
CA ARG A 140 2.66 -7.62 -11.40
C ARG A 140 3.19 -8.32 -10.14
N PHE A 141 2.33 -9.00 -9.38
CA PHE A 141 2.73 -9.84 -8.24
C PHE A 141 3.56 -11.04 -8.71
N HIS A 142 3.04 -11.73 -9.71
CA HIS A 142 3.69 -12.90 -10.29
C HIS A 142 4.89 -12.56 -11.17
N SER A 143 5.16 -11.29 -11.46
CA SER A 143 6.44 -10.84 -12.04
C SER A 143 7.46 -10.36 -11.00
N GLY A 144 7.04 -10.12 -9.76
CA GLY A 144 7.88 -9.50 -8.73
C GLY A 144 9.14 -10.29 -8.39
N GLN A 145 9.06 -11.64 -8.36
CA GLN A 145 10.22 -12.50 -8.07
C GLN A 145 11.29 -12.39 -9.16
N LEU A 146 10.88 -12.40 -10.43
CA LEU A 146 11.78 -12.22 -11.57
C LEU A 146 12.38 -10.81 -11.56
N GLN A 147 11.57 -9.77 -11.34
CA GLN A 147 12.04 -8.39 -11.24
C GLN A 147 13.11 -8.24 -10.14
N TRP A 148 12.90 -8.89 -9.00
CA TRP A 148 13.85 -8.88 -7.89
C TRP A 148 15.17 -9.55 -8.21
N LEU A 149 15.13 -10.71 -8.87
CA LEU A 149 16.33 -11.40 -9.32
C LEU A 149 17.17 -10.50 -10.25
N LEU A 150 16.51 -9.72 -11.10
CA LEU A 150 17.18 -8.85 -12.08
C LEU A 150 17.62 -7.49 -11.51
N LEU A 151 17.04 -7.04 -10.38
CA LEU A 151 17.25 -5.71 -9.83
C LEU A 151 18.72 -5.34 -9.54
N PRO A 152 19.57 -6.23 -8.97
CA PRO A 152 20.99 -5.91 -8.75
C PRO A 152 21.73 -5.66 -10.06
N TYR A 153 21.43 -6.46 -11.10
CA TYR A 153 22.06 -6.36 -12.40
C TYR A 153 21.60 -5.13 -13.18
N GLN A 154 20.33 -4.73 -13.03
CA GLN A 154 19.81 -3.49 -13.59
C GLN A 154 20.52 -2.26 -13.01
N LYS A 155 20.76 -2.24 -11.70
CA LYS A 155 21.49 -1.13 -11.04
C LYS A 155 22.96 -1.06 -11.43
N ALA A 156 23.56 -2.19 -11.74
CA ALA A 156 24.93 -2.28 -12.24
C ALA A 156 25.03 -1.97 -13.75
N ASN A 157 23.94 -1.60 -14.43
CA ASN A 157 23.86 -1.46 -15.89
C ASN A 157 24.31 -2.71 -16.66
N CYS A 158 24.15 -3.89 -16.07
CA CYS A 158 24.53 -5.18 -16.65
C CYS A 158 23.36 -5.97 -17.22
N SER A 159 22.18 -5.36 -17.42
CA SER A 159 20.93 -6.05 -17.85
C SER A 159 21.03 -6.79 -19.18
N CYS A 160 21.98 -6.41 -20.04
CA CYS A 160 22.26 -7.04 -21.33
C CYS A 160 23.36 -8.11 -21.26
N SER A 161 23.81 -8.47 -20.06
CA SER A 161 24.86 -9.47 -19.87
C SER A 161 24.42 -10.86 -20.34
N THR A 162 25.35 -11.60 -20.93
CA THR A 162 25.22 -13.01 -21.30
C THR A 162 25.50 -13.96 -20.12
N ASN A 163 25.85 -13.40 -18.95
CA ASN A 163 26.10 -14.17 -17.74
C ASN A 163 24.88 -15.05 -17.41
N ARG A 164 25.14 -16.33 -17.17
CA ARG A 164 24.11 -17.32 -16.89
C ARG A 164 23.82 -17.35 -15.39
N ILE A 165 22.53 -17.33 -15.06
CA ILE A 165 22.07 -17.38 -13.67
C ILE A 165 21.19 -18.62 -13.49
N ARG A 166 21.32 -19.25 -12.33
CA ARG A 166 20.45 -20.36 -11.93
C ARG A 166 19.11 -19.81 -11.45
N LEU A 167 18.02 -20.30 -12.02
CA LEU A 167 16.67 -19.91 -11.61
C LEU A 167 16.33 -20.54 -10.25
N THR A 168 15.91 -19.70 -9.30
CA THR A 168 15.39 -20.18 -8.01
C THR A 168 14.01 -20.80 -8.19
N SER A 169 13.55 -21.57 -7.21
CA SER A 169 12.22 -22.19 -7.22
C SER A 169 11.11 -21.15 -7.21
N GLU A 170 11.31 -20.01 -6.55
CA GLU A 170 10.36 -18.90 -6.50
C GLU A 170 10.17 -18.25 -7.87
N VAL A 171 11.27 -17.99 -8.59
CA VAL A 171 11.20 -17.46 -9.96
C VAL A 171 10.54 -18.46 -10.89
N ARG A 172 10.84 -19.75 -10.76
CA ARG A 172 10.16 -20.80 -11.56
C ARG A 172 8.66 -20.81 -11.30
N ARG A 173 8.21 -20.70 -10.04
CA ARG A 173 6.79 -20.64 -9.69
C ARG A 173 6.11 -19.41 -10.29
N SER A 174 6.76 -18.27 -10.17
CA SER A 174 6.33 -16.99 -10.78
C SER A 174 6.16 -17.13 -12.31
N LEU A 175 7.15 -17.72 -12.98
CA LEU A 175 7.07 -18.01 -14.42
C LEU A 175 5.96 -19.01 -14.77
N CYS A 176 5.72 -20.04 -13.95
CA CYS A 176 4.63 -20.99 -14.16
C CYS A 176 3.25 -20.32 -14.12
N TRP A 177 3.04 -19.35 -13.23
CA TRP A 177 1.75 -18.64 -13.14
C TRP A 177 1.41 -17.90 -14.44
N TRP A 178 2.42 -17.36 -15.13
CA TRP A 178 2.24 -16.69 -16.42
C TRP A 178 1.89 -17.64 -17.58
N LEU A 179 1.91 -18.95 -17.35
CA LEU A 179 1.39 -19.95 -18.28
C LEU A 179 -0.04 -20.40 -17.93
N SER A 180 -0.61 -19.84 -16.84
CA SER A 180 -1.94 -20.21 -16.38
C SER A 180 -3.04 -19.49 -17.19
N PRO A 181 -4.28 -20.00 -17.13
CA PRO A 181 -5.44 -19.32 -17.73
C PRO A 181 -5.71 -17.91 -17.17
N ALA A 182 -5.12 -17.53 -16.03
CA ALA A 182 -5.31 -16.18 -15.46
C ALA A 182 -4.87 -15.07 -16.43
N VAL A 183 -3.91 -15.36 -17.32
CA VAL A 183 -3.42 -14.40 -18.32
C VAL A 183 -4.46 -14.10 -19.41
N THR A 184 -5.45 -14.99 -19.60
CA THR A 184 -6.46 -14.86 -20.66
C THR A 184 -7.79 -14.30 -20.17
N GLN A 185 -7.99 -14.15 -18.84
CA GLN A 185 -9.25 -13.72 -18.24
C GLN A 185 -9.62 -12.26 -18.54
N GLY A 186 -8.63 -11.42 -18.83
CA GLY A 186 -8.83 -9.98 -19.04
C GLY A 186 -9.16 -9.20 -17.75
N SER A 187 -9.38 -7.90 -17.89
CA SER A 187 -9.72 -6.97 -16.80
C SER A 187 -10.79 -5.98 -17.23
N LEU A 188 -11.58 -5.48 -16.28
CA LEU A 188 -12.66 -4.53 -16.58
C LEU A 188 -12.11 -3.15 -16.99
N PHE A 189 -12.74 -2.49 -17.97
CA PHE A 189 -12.41 -1.09 -18.30
C PHE A 189 -12.75 -0.14 -17.16
N ARG A 190 -13.89 -0.38 -16.52
CA ARG A 190 -14.40 0.47 -15.45
C ARG A 190 -13.88 -0.05 -14.13
N GLU A 191 -13.53 0.90 -13.26
CA GLU A 191 -13.21 0.54 -11.89
C GLU A 191 -14.47 -0.05 -11.24
N PRO A 192 -14.42 -1.32 -10.79
CA PRO A 192 -15.56 -1.92 -10.12
C PRO A 192 -15.77 -1.23 -8.76
N PRO A 193 -17.01 -1.22 -8.24
CA PRO A 193 -17.27 -0.73 -6.90
C PRO A 193 -16.40 -1.50 -5.90
N CYS A 194 -15.69 -0.77 -5.05
CA CYS A 194 -14.75 -1.36 -4.11
C CYS A 194 -15.16 -1.11 -2.66
N ILE A 195 -14.95 -2.12 -1.83
CA ILE A 195 -15.07 -2.00 -0.38
C ILE A 195 -13.81 -1.31 0.10
N THR A 196 -14.00 -0.21 0.84
CA THR A 196 -12.89 0.58 1.36
C THR A 196 -12.53 0.11 2.76
N LEU A 197 -11.32 -0.40 2.90
CA LEU A 197 -10.70 -0.79 4.17
C LEU A 197 -9.67 0.26 4.53
N THR A 198 -9.80 0.87 5.71
CA THR A 198 -8.82 1.84 6.19
C THR A 198 -8.03 1.25 7.33
N THR A 199 -6.71 1.44 7.31
CA THR A 199 -5.79 0.83 8.28
C THR A 199 -4.79 1.88 8.74
N GLU A 200 -4.41 1.82 10.01
CA GLU A 200 -3.33 2.60 10.59
C GLU A 200 -2.48 1.71 11.49
N ALA A 201 -1.18 2.02 11.55
CA ALA A 201 -0.26 1.31 12.42
C ALA A 201 0.58 2.31 13.22
N SER A 202 0.58 2.12 14.53
CA SER A 202 1.48 2.82 15.43
C SER A 202 2.64 1.90 15.83
N LEU A 203 3.58 2.40 16.64
CA LEU A 203 4.63 1.56 17.23
C LEU A 203 4.09 0.61 18.31
N GLN A 204 2.87 0.83 18.81
CA GLN A 204 2.28 0.07 19.91
C GLN A 204 1.23 -0.94 19.42
N GLY A 205 0.44 -0.57 18.41
CA GLY A 205 -0.62 -1.41 17.89
C GLY A 205 -1.08 -1.02 16.49
N TRP A 206 -2.18 -1.63 16.06
CA TRP A 206 -2.83 -1.34 14.80
C TRP A 206 -4.33 -1.13 15.00
N GLY A 207 -4.88 -0.35 14.09
CA GLY A 207 -6.30 -0.08 13.99
C GLY A 207 -6.76 -0.21 12.56
N ALA A 208 -7.97 -0.69 12.37
CA ALA A 208 -8.60 -0.78 11.07
C ALA A 208 -10.10 -0.59 11.17
N HIS A 209 -10.70 -0.03 10.13
CA HIS A 209 -12.14 0.05 10.01
C HIS A 209 -12.60 -0.18 8.57
N ILE A 210 -13.79 -0.76 8.46
CA ILE A 210 -14.47 -1.06 7.21
C ILE A 210 -15.96 -0.79 7.44
N LEU A 211 -16.53 0.15 6.69
CA LEU A 211 -17.91 0.61 6.93
C LEU A 211 -18.13 1.01 8.41
N SER A 212 -19.03 0.32 9.12
CA SER A 212 -19.31 0.49 10.55
C SER A 212 -18.54 -0.47 11.46
N HIS A 213 -17.72 -1.36 10.91
CA HIS A 213 -16.96 -2.35 11.68
C HIS A 213 -15.56 -1.82 11.97
N MET A 214 -15.08 -2.09 13.18
CA MET A 214 -13.77 -1.69 13.66
C MET A 214 -13.02 -2.90 14.20
N ALA A 215 -11.71 -2.89 14.02
CA ALA A 215 -10.79 -3.91 14.49
C ALA A 215 -9.51 -3.23 14.96
N GLN A 216 -8.87 -3.81 15.95
CA GLN A 216 -7.64 -3.30 16.50
C GLN A 216 -6.91 -4.40 17.27
N GLY A 217 -5.63 -4.16 17.52
CA GLY A 217 -4.84 -5.03 18.38
C GLY A 217 -3.50 -4.43 18.72
N LEU A 218 -2.90 -4.96 19.79
CA LEU A 218 -1.54 -4.61 20.19
C LEU A 218 -0.52 -5.45 19.43
N TRP A 219 0.66 -4.87 19.19
CA TRP A 219 1.78 -5.61 18.62
C TRP A 219 2.41 -6.52 19.66
N SER A 220 2.79 -7.73 19.25
CA SER A 220 3.64 -8.58 20.06
C SER A 220 5.04 -7.95 20.23
N CYS A 221 5.76 -8.33 21.29
CA CYS A 221 7.15 -7.88 21.50
C CYS A 221 8.07 -8.20 20.31
N SER A 222 7.77 -9.26 19.55
CA SER A 222 8.48 -9.59 18.31
C SER A 222 8.13 -8.65 17.16
N ASP A 223 6.86 -8.26 17.03
CA ASP A 223 6.39 -7.40 15.94
C ASP A 223 6.95 -5.99 16.09
N GLN A 224 6.93 -5.43 17.31
CA GLN A 224 7.44 -4.09 17.63
C GLN A 224 8.91 -3.86 17.24
N ARG A 225 9.70 -4.93 17.07
CA ARG A 225 11.11 -4.84 16.62
C ARG A 225 11.26 -4.59 15.12
N ASN A 226 10.17 -4.66 14.35
CA ASN A 226 10.20 -4.43 12.91
C ASN A 226 10.00 -2.94 12.59
N SER A 227 10.39 -2.55 11.38
CA SER A 227 10.21 -1.18 10.88
C SER A 227 8.73 -0.80 10.79
N ILE A 228 8.41 0.48 10.88
CA ILE A 228 7.05 0.99 10.72
C ILE A 228 6.38 0.51 9.41
N ASN A 229 7.09 0.53 8.29
CA ASN A 229 6.58 0.02 7.00
C ASN A 229 6.16 -1.46 7.04
N TRP A 230 6.80 -2.26 7.90
CA TRP A 230 6.46 -3.66 8.10
C TRP A 230 5.20 -3.78 8.96
N LEU A 231 5.09 -2.96 10.02
CA LEU A 231 3.91 -2.90 10.89
C LEU A 231 2.68 -2.40 10.14
N GLU A 232 2.82 -1.37 9.31
CA GLU A 232 1.74 -0.86 8.44
C GLU A 232 1.27 -1.95 7.45
N LEU A 233 2.19 -2.69 6.81
CA LEU A 233 1.82 -3.81 5.95
C LEU A 233 1.16 -4.96 6.74
N LYS A 234 1.64 -5.22 7.97
CA LYS A 234 1.08 -6.24 8.86
C LYS A 234 -0.32 -5.86 9.32
N ALA A 235 -0.57 -4.59 9.62
CA ALA A 235 -1.88 -4.07 9.97
C ALA A 235 -2.89 -4.31 8.85
N VAL A 236 -2.50 -4.07 7.60
CA VAL A 236 -3.33 -4.40 6.43
C VAL A 236 -3.65 -5.89 6.38
N PHE A 237 -2.65 -6.75 6.58
CA PHE A 237 -2.87 -8.18 6.56
C PHE A 237 -3.82 -8.65 7.69
N LEU A 238 -3.62 -8.17 8.91
CA LEU A 238 -4.49 -8.51 10.04
C LEU A 238 -5.92 -7.99 9.86
N ALA A 239 -6.07 -6.78 9.32
CA ALA A 239 -7.38 -6.22 9.01
C ALA A 239 -8.13 -7.05 7.95
N LEU A 240 -7.44 -7.48 6.88
CA LEU A 240 -8.03 -8.37 5.87
C LEU A 240 -8.47 -9.71 6.46
N LEU A 241 -7.68 -10.29 7.35
CA LEU A 241 -8.04 -11.53 8.05
C LEU A 241 -9.25 -11.33 8.97
N GLN A 242 -9.26 -10.26 9.77
CA GLN A 242 -10.33 -9.97 10.71
C GLN A 242 -11.67 -9.70 10.01
N PHE A 243 -11.62 -9.02 8.87
CA PHE A 243 -12.79 -8.66 8.08
C PHE A 243 -13.04 -9.62 6.92
N HIS A 244 -12.48 -10.84 6.95
CA HIS A 244 -12.57 -11.81 5.85
C HIS A 244 -14.01 -11.99 5.35
N SER A 245 -14.99 -12.13 6.25
CA SER A 245 -16.41 -12.29 5.90
C SER A 245 -17.00 -11.11 5.12
N LEU A 246 -16.44 -9.90 5.27
CA LEU A 246 -16.89 -8.69 4.60
C LEU A 246 -16.16 -8.43 3.28
N VAL A 247 -14.92 -8.92 3.15
CA VAL A 247 -14.07 -8.66 1.97
C VAL A 247 -14.01 -9.84 0.99
N ALA A 248 -14.49 -11.02 1.39
CA ALA A 248 -14.46 -12.21 0.55
C ALA A 248 -15.18 -11.97 -0.79
N ASN A 249 -14.52 -12.37 -1.88
CA ASN A 249 -14.99 -12.20 -3.27
C ASN A 249 -15.38 -10.75 -3.62
N ALA A 250 -14.71 -9.76 -3.01
CA ALA A 250 -14.92 -8.34 -3.30
C ALA A 250 -13.68 -7.68 -3.90
N HIS A 251 -13.88 -6.53 -4.54
CA HIS A 251 -12.81 -5.61 -4.89
C HIS A 251 -12.48 -4.74 -3.67
N VAL A 252 -11.26 -4.81 -3.17
CA VAL A 252 -10.86 -4.11 -1.93
C VAL A 252 -9.91 -2.95 -2.25
N LEU A 253 -10.25 -1.78 -1.73
CA LEU A 253 -9.39 -0.59 -1.71
C LEU A 253 -8.89 -0.36 -0.29
N VAL A 254 -7.59 -0.45 -0.09
CA VAL A 254 -6.93 -0.21 1.20
C VAL A 254 -6.46 1.24 1.28
N LEU A 255 -6.96 1.98 2.26
CA LEU A 255 -6.44 3.31 2.62
C LEU A 255 -5.37 3.14 3.71
N THR A 256 -4.12 3.44 3.34
CA THR A 256 -2.95 3.26 4.23
C THR A 256 -1.83 4.23 3.86
N ALA A 257 -1.03 4.64 4.85
CA ALA A 257 0.22 5.36 4.62
C ALA A 257 1.23 4.56 3.77
N THR A 258 1.17 3.22 3.79
CA THR A 258 2.05 2.33 2.98
C THR A 258 1.54 1.97 1.61
N LYS A 259 0.85 2.88 0.90
CA LYS A 259 0.40 2.60 -0.47
C LYS A 259 1.52 2.11 -1.38
N ALA A 260 2.75 2.58 -1.15
CA ALA A 260 3.88 2.28 -2.00
C ALA A 260 4.26 0.80 -1.93
N HIS A 261 4.14 0.14 -0.78
CA HIS A 261 4.50 -1.27 -0.65
C HIS A 261 3.47 -2.19 -1.31
N ILE A 262 2.18 -1.84 -1.19
CA ILE A 262 1.08 -2.58 -1.82
C ILE A 262 1.06 -2.32 -3.33
N ASN A 263 1.19 -1.06 -3.79
CA ASN A 263 1.08 -0.73 -5.23
C ASN A 263 2.39 -0.86 -6.01
N ARG A 264 3.56 -0.71 -5.38
CA ARG A 264 4.86 -1.04 -6.01
C ARG A 264 5.23 -2.51 -5.85
N GLN A 265 4.33 -3.29 -5.27
CA GLN A 265 4.23 -4.74 -5.37
C GLN A 265 5.52 -5.52 -5.10
N GLY A 266 6.19 -5.18 -4.00
CA GLY A 266 7.37 -5.92 -3.56
C GLY A 266 8.70 -5.35 -4.03
N GLU A 267 8.81 -4.17 -4.65
CA GLU A 267 10.10 -3.49 -4.92
C GLU A 267 10.84 -2.99 -3.66
N THR A 268 10.79 -3.75 -2.56
CA THR A 268 11.34 -3.36 -1.26
C THR A 268 12.57 -4.17 -0.93
N LYS A 269 13.74 -3.56 -0.71
CA LYS A 269 15.01 -4.27 -0.39
C LYS A 269 14.96 -5.19 0.85
N SER A 270 13.95 -5.07 1.70
CA SER A 270 13.82 -5.85 2.95
C SER A 270 13.23 -7.23 2.69
N ARG A 271 14.02 -8.28 2.97
CA ARG A 271 13.57 -9.68 2.89
C ARG A 271 12.38 -9.96 3.81
N ARG A 272 12.37 -9.41 5.03
CA ARG A 272 11.26 -9.59 5.97
C ARG A 272 9.95 -8.99 5.47
N LEU A 273 10.01 -7.79 4.88
CA LEU A 273 8.84 -7.14 4.30
C LEU A 273 8.37 -7.91 3.07
N MET A 274 9.28 -8.40 2.23
CA MET A 274 8.92 -9.27 1.09
C MET A 274 8.22 -10.55 1.55
N THR A 275 8.71 -11.23 2.59
CA THR A 275 8.06 -12.45 3.09
C THR A 275 6.63 -12.17 3.55
N LEU A 276 6.41 -11.11 4.33
CA LEU A 276 5.07 -10.72 4.77
C LEU A 276 4.17 -10.32 3.58
N TYR A 277 4.74 -9.59 2.64
CA TYR A 277 4.07 -9.17 1.42
C TYR A 277 3.57 -10.38 0.60
N LEU A 278 4.41 -11.41 0.42
CA LEU A 278 4.02 -12.62 -0.29
C LEU A 278 2.90 -13.39 0.42
N GLN A 279 2.92 -13.41 1.76
CA GLN A 279 1.83 -14.01 2.55
C GLN A 279 0.51 -13.25 2.33
N LEU A 280 0.56 -11.91 2.42
CA LEU A 280 -0.59 -11.04 2.20
C LEU A 280 -1.17 -11.25 0.80
N ILE A 281 -0.34 -11.24 -0.25
CA ILE A 281 -0.80 -11.38 -1.64
C ILE A 281 -1.33 -12.78 -1.93
N SER A 282 -0.65 -13.84 -1.47
CA SER A 282 -1.14 -15.21 -1.66
C SER A 282 -2.51 -15.41 -1.02
N TRP A 283 -2.73 -14.79 0.14
CA TRP A 283 -4.05 -14.77 0.77
C TRP A 283 -5.03 -13.91 -0.03
N ALA A 284 -4.63 -12.72 -0.48
CA ALA A 284 -5.50 -11.82 -1.22
C ALA A 284 -5.96 -12.40 -2.58
N GLU A 285 -5.07 -13.05 -3.33
CA GLU A 285 -5.40 -13.68 -4.63
C GLU A 285 -6.43 -14.81 -4.48
N THR A 286 -6.44 -15.48 -3.32
CA THR A 286 -7.34 -16.61 -3.06
C THR A 286 -8.71 -16.20 -2.51
N HIS A 287 -8.82 -15.01 -1.92
CA HIS A 287 -10.04 -14.58 -1.22
C HIS A 287 -10.67 -13.31 -1.80
N LEU A 288 -9.96 -12.53 -2.62
CA LEU A 288 -10.41 -11.23 -3.13
C LEU A 288 -10.46 -11.24 -4.67
N LEU A 289 -11.35 -10.43 -5.25
CA LEU A 289 -11.36 -10.21 -6.71
C LEU A 289 -10.22 -9.29 -7.14
N SER A 290 -9.89 -8.28 -6.32
CA SER A 290 -8.74 -7.40 -6.54
C SER A 290 -8.33 -6.70 -5.26
N LEU A 291 -7.04 -6.38 -5.13
CA LEU A 291 -6.51 -5.57 -4.04
C LEU A 291 -5.76 -4.34 -4.59
N ARG A 292 -6.14 -3.15 -4.12
CA ARG A 292 -5.48 -1.88 -4.46
C ARG A 292 -5.24 -1.08 -3.19
N ALA A 293 -4.22 -0.21 -3.17
CA ALA A 293 -4.01 0.73 -2.08
C ALA A 293 -4.07 2.19 -2.54
N LYS A 294 -4.51 3.08 -1.65
CA LYS A 294 -4.43 4.52 -1.84
C LYS A 294 -3.88 5.15 -0.57
N HIS A 295 -3.08 6.20 -0.74
CA HIS A 295 -2.53 6.93 0.40
C HIS A 295 -3.62 7.80 1.00
N ILE A 296 -3.74 7.74 2.31
CA ILE A 296 -4.53 8.66 3.11
C ILE A 296 -3.58 9.44 4.03
N SER A 297 -3.78 10.76 4.14
CA SER A 297 -3.03 11.56 5.11
C SER A 297 -3.58 11.32 6.52
N GLY A 298 -2.72 11.30 7.54
CA GLY A 298 -3.15 11.07 8.95
C GLY A 298 -4.30 11.97 9.42
N VAL A 299 -4.37 13.22 8.94
CA VAL A 299 -5.48 14.16 9.24
C VAL A 299 -6.86 13.63 8.78
N GLN A 300 -6.89 12.77 7.77
CA GLN A 300 -8.10 12.14 7.26
C GLN A 300 -8.34 10.74 7.86
N ASN A 301 -7.38 10.20 8.62
CA ASN A 301 -7.43 8.85 9.18
C ASN A 301 -7.74 8.81 10.68
N ILE A 302 -8.46 9.82 11.20
CA ILE A 302 -8.72 10.01 12.64
C ILE A 302 -9.28 8.75 13.30
N GLN A 303 -10.15 8.02 12.61
CA GLN A 303 -10.78 6.81 13.17
C GLN A 303 -9.81 5.63 13.28
N ALA A 304 -9.01 5.32 12.24
CA ALA A 304 -8.03 4.23 12.36
C ALA A 304 -6.83 4.64 13.23
N ASP A 305 -6.45 5.92 13.21
CA ASP A 305 -5.44 6.51 14.09
C ASP A 305 -5.83 6.30 15.56
N GLY A 306 -7.04 6.70 15.95
CA GLY A 306 -7.57 6.47 17.29
C GLY A 306 -7.63 4.98 17.70
N LEU A 307 -7.94 4.08 16.77
CA LEU A 307 -7.93 2.63 17.02
C LEU A 307 -6.50 2.06 17.17
N SER A 308 -5.55 2.55 16.37
CA SER A 308 -4.14 2.12 16.43
C SER A 308 -3.40 2.66 17.66
N HIS A 309 -3.95 3.72 18.25
CA HIS A 309 -3.45 4.40 19.44
C HIS A 309 -4.29 4.13 20.69
N MET A 310 -5.21 3.14 20.66
CA MET A 310 -6.11 2.72 21.75
C MET A 310 -5.80 3.39 23.07
N HIS A 311 -6.59 4.43 23.42
CA HIS A 311 -6.54 5.23 24.64
C HIS A 311 -5.41 4.82 25.58
N ILE A 312 -4.25 5.47 25.45
CA ILE A 312 -3.38 5.58 26.62
C ILE A 312 -4.27 6.26 27.67
N ASP A 313 -4.78 5.51 28.65
CA ASP A 313 -5.49 6.13 29.77
C ASP A 313 -4.53 7.20 30.29
N PRO A 314 -4.87 8.49 30.32
CA PRO A 314 -4.02 9.49 30.93
C PRO A 314 -3.65 9.12 32.37
N ALA A 315 -4.44 8.24 33.01
CA ALA A 315 -4.12 7.63 34.29
C ALA A 315 -2.94 6.64 34.28
N GLU A 316 -2.54 6.14 33.12
CA GLU A 316 -1.41 5.23 32.93
C GLU A 316 -0.16 5.95 32.40
N TRP A 317 -0.20 7.27 32.22
CA TRP A 317 1.00 8.04 31.90
C TRP A 317 1.99 7.97 33.05
N SER A 318 3.27 7.87 32.71
CA SER A 318 4.35 7.98 33.68
C SER A 318 5.46 8.88 33.14
N LEU A 319 6.21 9.50 34.06
CA LEU A 319 7.37 10.28 33.69
C LEU A 319 8.39 9.40 32.95
N HIS A 320 8.97 9.92 31.87
CA HIS A 320 9.98 9.18 31.11
C HIS A 320 11.13 8.72 32.02
N ARG A 321 11.49 7.43 31.95
CA ARG A 321 12.43 6.78 32.90
C ARG A 321 13.77 7.50 33.06
N ARG A 322 14.30 8.12 31.99
CA ARG A 322 15.52 8.94 32.08
C ARG A 322 15.37 10.19 32.94
N ILE A 323 14.21 10.85 32.86
CA ILE A 323 13.91 12.04 33.67
C ILE A 323 13.69 11.61 35.12
N PHE A 324 12.96 10.52 35.35
CA PHE A 324 12.82 9.94 36.67
C PHE A 324 14.20 9.64 37.30
N GLN A 325 15.11 8.99 36.57
CA GLN A 325 16.48 8.74 37.03
C GLN A 325 17.26 10.03 37.36
N GLN A 326 17.09 11.10 36.57
CA GLN A 326 17.70 12.39 36.89
C GLN A 326 17.12 13.00 38.18
N LEU A 327 15.82 12.86 38.41
CA LEU A 327 15.16 13.32 39.62
C LEU A 327 15.60 12.51 40.84
N THR A 328 15.75 11.19 40.73
CA THR A 328 16.21 10.36 41.86
C THR A 328 17.66 10.65 42.24
N VAL A 329 18.52 11.00 41.28
CA VAL A 329 19.88 11.49 41.57
C VAL A 329 19.85 12.82 42.33
N ARG A 330 18.89 13.70 42.03
CA ARG A 330 18.80 15.04 42.63
C ARG A 330 18.10 15.07 44.00
N PHE A 331 17.03 14.30 44.16
CA PHE A 331 16.12 14.38 45.31
C PHE A 331 16.16 13.12 46.20
N GLY A 332 16.86 12.07 45.78
CA GLY A 332 16.89 10.77 46.44
C GLY A 332 15.93 9.76 45.81
N LEU A 333 16.13 8.47 46.09
CA LEU A 333 15.28 7.39 45.58
C LEU A 333 13.99 7.31 46.42
N PRO A 334 12.80 7.47 45.80
CA PRO A 334 11.54 7.34 46.52
C PRO A 334 11.28 5.89 46.93
N VAL A 335 10.56 5.70 48.04
CA VAL A 335 10.31 4.38 48.64
C VAL A 335 9.07 3.68 48.07
N LEU A 336 8.17 4.43 47.44
CA LEU A 336 6.88 3.94 46.92
C LEU A 336 6.41 4.80 45.73
N ASP A 337 5.88 4.13 44.70
CA ASP A 337 5.17 4.76 43.57
C ASP A 337 3.65 4.70 43.79
N LEU A 338 3.02 5.86 43.96
CA LEU A 338 1.62 5.95 44.39
C LEU A 338 0.60 5.75 43.25
N PHE A 339 0.96 5.98 41.99
CA PHE A 339 0.00 5.99 40.88
C PHE A 339 0.56 5.22 39.69
N ALA A 340 0.71 3.90 39.87
CA ALA A 340 1.31 3.04 38.86
C ALA A 340 0.49 1.78 38.57
N SER A 341 0.82 1.14 37.46
CA SER A 341 0.45 -0.21 37.07
C SER A 341 1.72 -1.07 36.98
N GLN A 342 1.55 -2.37 36.81
CA GLN A 342 2.67 -3.29 36.59
C GLN A 342 3.52 -2.90 35.38
N ASP A 343 2.92 -2.26 34.38
CA ASP A 343 3.56 -1.92 33.12
C ASP A 343 4.29 -0.56 33.15
N ASN A 344 3.88 0.37 34.03
CA ASN A 344 4.41 1.74 34.05
C ASN A 344 5.17 2.13 35.34
N THR A 345 5.23 1.23 36.33
CA THR A 345 5.86 1.50 37.63
C THR A 345 7.33 1.90 37.50
N GLN A 346 7.73 2.91 38.26
CA GLN A 346 9.13 3.33 38.38
C GLN A 346 9.86 2.65 39.53
N LEU A 347 9.12 1.99 40.44
CA LEU A 347 9.64 1.40 41.68
C LEU A 347 9.12 -0.04 41.91
N PRO A 348 9.87 -0.89 42.63
CA PRO A 348 9.41 -2.24 42.97
C PRO A 348 8.16 -2.26 43.85
N ARG A 349 8.02 -1.23 44.70
CA ARG A 349 6.89 -1.01 45.60
C ARG A 349 5.97 0.04 44.99
N TYR A 350 4.70 -0.31 44.79
CA TYR A 350 3.75 0.61 44.17
C TYR A 350 2.29 0.30 44.53
N PHE A 351 1.45 1.32 44.38
CA PHE A 351 0.00 1.23 44.48
C PHE A 351 -0.66 1.26 43.11
N THR A 352 -1.69 0.41 42.95
CA THR A 352 -2.46 0.30 41.72
C THR A 352 -3.87 0.83 41.86
N ARG A 353 -4.47 1.22 40.73
CA ARG A 353 -5.89 1.64 40.68
C ARG A 353 -6.85 0.49 41.00
N TYR A 354 -6.50 -0.73 40.58
CA TYR A 354 -7.30 -1.95 40.75
C TYR A 354 -6.49 -3.02 41.49
N ALA A 355 -7.17 -3.94 42.16
CA ALA A 355 -6.52 -5.04 42.86
C ALA A 355 -5.81 -5.99 41.88
N THR A 356 -4.50 -6.12 42.06
CA THR A 356 -3.64 -6.96 41.23
C THR A 356 -2.68 -7.75 42.14
N PRO A 357 -2.34 -9.01 41.83
CA PRO A 357 -1.40 -9.77 42.65
C PRO A 357 -0.01 -9.11 42.71
N GLY A 358 0.57 -9.02 43.91
CA GLY A 358 1.94 -8.53 44.10
C GLY A 358 2.12 -7.01 44.26
N VAL A 359 1.03 -6.26 44.42
CA VAL A 359 1.05 -4.81 44.68
C VAL A 359 1.02 -4.53 46.18
N GLU A 360 1.55 -3.39 46.61
CA GLU A 360 1.59 -3.05 48.04
C GLU A 360 0.23 -2.55 48.55
N GLY A 361 -0.60 -2.03 47.67
CA GLY A 361 -1.91 -1.48 48.00
C GLY A 361 -2.70 -1.07 46.77
N THR A 362 -3.99 -0.80 46.99
CA THR A 362 -4.93 -0.42 45.94
C THR A 362 -5.58 0.90 46.30
N ASP A 363 -5.76 1.79 45.32
CA ASP A 363 -6.22 3.16 45.52
C ASP A 363 -5.36 3.95 46.53
N ALA A 364 -4.36 4.67 46.02
CA ALA A 364 -3.46 5.47 46.83
C ALA A 364 -4.15 6.57 47.65
N LEU A 365 -5.30 7.08 47.21
CA LEU A 365 -6.01 8.11 47.98
C LEU A 365 -6.70 7.53 49.21
N ARG A 366 -7.02 6.23 49.20
CA ARG A 366 -7.60 5.52 50.36
C ARG A 366 -6.56 4.83 51.24
N SER A 367 -5.43 4.43 50.68
CA SER A 367 -4.36 3.74 51.41
C SER A 367 -3.53 4.68 52.30
N GLU A 368 -3.02 4.19 53.43
CA GLU A 368 -2.06 4.94 54.23
C GLU A 368 -0.72 5.05 53.51
N TRP A 369 -0.08 6.22 53.57
CA TRP A 369 1.20 6.45 52.91
C TRP A 369 2.35 6.21 53.89
N PRO A 370 3.37 5.39 53.53
CA PRO A 370 4.50 5.17 54.41
C PRO A 370 5.32 6.45 54.57
N LEU A 371 5.98 6.58 55.73
CA LEU A 371 6.91 7.68 55.98
C LEU A 371 8.12 7.56 55.04
N GLY A 372 8.43 8.64 54.32
CA GLY A 372 9.57 8.70 53.41
C GLY A 372 9.30 9.55 52.17
N LEU A 373 10.26 9.54 51.24
CA LEU A 373 10.12 10.20 49.95
C LEU A 373 9.20 9.36 49.05
N LEU A 374 8.09 9.93 48.58
CA LEU A 374 7.11 9.25 47.73
C LEU A 374 7.17 9.79 46.31
N TYR A 375 6.95 8.93 45.34
CA TYR A 375 6.76 9.34 43.95
C TYR A 375 5.28 9.28 43.58
N ALA A 376 4.77 10.35 42.98
CA ALA A 376 3.40 10.46 42.54
C ALA A 376 3.35 11.07 41.15
N PHE A 377 2.73 10.37 40.21
CA PHE A 377 2.34 10.89 38.91
C PHE A 377 0.85 10.61 38.70
N PRO A 378 -0.05 11.29 39.44
CA PRO A 378 -1.46 11.01 39.38
C PRO A 378 -2.07 11.49 38.04
N PRO A 379 -3.16 10.85 37.58
CA PRO A 379 -3.99 11.39 36.51
C PRO A 379 -4.39 12.84 36.82
N THR A 380 -4.45 13.71 35.81
CA THR A 380 -4.71 15.15 35.98
C THR A 380 -5.89 15.49 36.90
N PRO A 381 -7.06 14.80 36.83
CA PRO A 381 -8.18 15.06 37.72
C PRO A 381 -7.92 14.76 39.21
N LEU A 382 -6.92 13.93 39.53
CA LEU A 382 -6.61 13.50 40.89
C LEU A 382 -5.54 14.36 41.57
N ILE A 383 -4.84 15.24 40.84
CA ILE A 383 -3.78 16.10 41.38
C ILE A 383 -4.26 16.89 42.61
N GLN A 384 -5.44 17.51 42.53
CA GLN A 384 -5.99 18.29 43.64
C GLN A 384 -6.22 17.43 44.90
N ARG A 385 -6.70 16.20 44.74
CA ARG A 385 -6.96 15.28 45.86
C ARG A 385 -5.67 14.76 46.49
N VAL A 386 -4.62 14.55 45.68
CA VAL A 386 -3.29 14.18 46.17
C VAL A 386 -2.71 15.31 47.01
N VAL A 387 -2.79 16.56 46.52
CA VAL A 387 -2.30 17.73 47.27
C VAL A 387 -3.09 17.91 48.58
N GLN A 388 -4.41 17.75 48.56
CA GLN A 388 -5.22 17.80 49.78
C GLN A 388 -4.80 16.75 50.81
N LYS A 389 -4.47 15.53 50.36
CA LYS A 389 -4.01 14.46 51.25
C LYS A 389 -2.57 14.66 51.74
N LEU A 390 -1.73 15.41 51.01
CA LEU A 390 -0.38 15.79 51.47
C LEU A 390 -0.41 16.90 52.54
N LEU A 391 -1.45 17.75 52.52
CA LEU A 391 -1.59 18.90 53.41
C LEU A 391 -2.35 18.58 54.71
N ASN A 392 -3.11 17.49 54.72
CA ASN A 392 -3.78 16.93 55.91
C ASN A 392 -2.89 15.87 56.55
#